data_AF-A0A929UEC7-F1
#
_entry.id   AF-A0A929UEC7-F1
#
_cell.length_a   1.000
_cell.length_b   1.000
_cell.length_c   1.000
_cell.angle_alpha   90.00
_cell.angle_beta   90.00
_cell.angle_gamma   90.00
#
_symmetry.space_group_name_H-M   'P 1'
#
loop_
_entity.id
_entity.type
_entity.pdbx_description
1 polymer ?
#
loop_
_entity_poly.entity_id
_entity_poly.type
_entity_poly.pdbx_seq_one_letter_code
_entity_poly.pdbx_strand_id
1 'polypeptide(L)'
;RDYHLRAVGGNCDYEGNLPKELVFLLGDYHRVYLSHGDLLNVRRDNRNLVRMAKQNGCDIAMYGHTHVPEVTEEEGVTVINPGSPVRPRGGSHPSYAVMEIEDGTGKLAVLQKELP
;
A
#
# COMPACT_ATOMS: atom_id res chain seq x y z
N ARG A 1 -2.52 8.14 22.84
CA ARG A 1 -3.00 7.13 21.88
C ARG A 1 -1.76 6.46 21.32
N ASP A 2 -1.67 5.15 21.44
CA ASP A 2 -0.53 4.40 20.93
C ASP A 2 -0.83 4.03 19.47
N TYR A 3 0.01 4.51 18.57
CA TYR A 3 -0.07 4.21 17.15
C TYR A 3 1.09 3.28 16.78
N HIS A 4 0.78 2.19 16.08
CA HIS A 4 1.80 1.32 15.49
C HIS A 4 2.17 1.85 14.11
N LEU A 5 3.37 2.44 13.99
CA LEU A 5 3.89 2.93 12.72
C LEU A 5 4.64 1.81 11.99
N ARG A 6 4.32 1.62 10.70
CA ARG A 6 5.08 0.78 9.78
C ARG A 6 5.47 1.63 8.57
N ALA A 7 6.74 1.58 8.19
CA ALA A 7 7.29 2.38 7.10
C ALA A 7 8.34 1.59 6.34
N VAL A 8 8.45 1.88 5.04
CA VAL A 8 9.45 1.34 4.12
C VAL A 8 10.18 2.49 3.44
N GLY A 9 11.45 2.28 3.11
CA GLY A 9 12.27 3.33 2.48
C GLY A 9 12.00 3.43 0.98
N GLY A 10 11.60 4.61 0.52
CA GLY A 10 11.45 4.92 -0.90
C GLY A 10 12.76 5.28 -1.60
N ASN A 11 12.67 5.54 -2.90
CA ASN A 11 13.85 5.86 -3.72
C ASN A 11 14.50 7.22 -3.41
N CYS A 12 13.84 8.07 -2.62
CA CYS A 12 14.36 9.37 -2.17
C CYS A 12 14.82 9.37 -0.71
N ASP A 13 14.69 8.25 0.00
CA ASP A 13 15.09 8.12 1.41
C ASP A 13 16.54 7.62 1.50
N TYR A 14 17.49 8.46 1.09
CA TYR A 14 18.91 8.09 0.90
C TYR A 14 19.65 7.77 2.20
N GLU A 15 19.30 8.45 3.30
CA GLU A 15 19.97 8.33 4.59
C GLU A 15 19.20 7.45 5.59
N GLY A 16 18.07 6.88 5.17
CA GLY A 16 17.19 6.09 6.02
C GLY A 16 17.63 4.62 6.11
N ASN A 17 17.66 4.05 7.31
CA ASN A 17 17.82 2.61 7.54
C ASN A 17 16.46 1.86 7.53
N LEU A 18 15.52 2.32 6.69
CA LEU A 18 14.21 1.69 6.57
C LEU A 18 14.29 0.45 5.66
N PRO A 19 13.56 -0.62 5.99
CA PRO A 19 13.49 -1.79 5.11
C PRO A 19 12.83 -1.39 3.78
N LYS A 20 13.17 -2.11 2.69
CA LYS A 20 12.58 -1.88 1.36
C LYS A 20 11.18 -2.47 1.19
N GLU A 21 10.87 -3.44 2.03
CA GLU A 21 9.59 -4.11 2.08
C GLU A 21 9.28 -4.56 3.52
N LEU A 22 8.00 -4.69 3.82
CA LEU A 22 7.50 -5.24 5.08
C LEU A 22 6.38 -6.22 4.78
N VAL A 23 6.32 -7.29 5.57
CA VAL A 23 5.20 -8.22 5.61
C VAL A 23 4.66 -8.30 7.02
N PHE A 24 3.37 -8.10 7.21
CA PHE A 24 2.76 -8.09 8.53
C PHE A 24 1.27 -8.44 8.51
N LEU A 25 0.74 -8.82 9.67
CA LEU A 25 -0.67 -9.08 9.87
C LEU A 25 -1.43 -7.80 10.27
N LEU A 26 -2.63 -7.65 9.74
CA LEU A 26 -3.64 -6.69 10.21
C LEU A 26 -4.76 -7.49 10.88
N GLY A 27 -4.80 -7.42 12.21
CA GLY A 27 -5.61 -8.33 13.01
C GLY A 27 -5.21 -9.79 12.77
N ASP A 28 -6.18 -10.69 12.84
CA ASP A 28 -6.01 -12.12 12.56
C ASP A 28 -6.49 -12.51 11.15
N TYR A 29 -6.78 -11.52 10.30
CA TYR A 29 -7.54 -11.71 9.05
C TYR A 29 -6.69 -11.53 7.80
N HIS A 30 -5.93 -10.43 7.73
CA HIS A 30 -5.24 -10.04 6.51
C HIS A 30 -3.74 -10.00 6.70
N ARG A 31 -3.02 -10.33 5.63
CA ARG A 31 -1.57 -10.23 5.58
C ARG A 31 -1.18 -9.25 4.48
N VAL A 32 -0.44 -8.23 4.90
CA VAL A 32 -0.06 -7.10 4.06
C VAL A 32 1.36 -7.28 3.57
N TYR A 33 1.57 -7.07 2.28
CA TYR A 33 2.85 -6.72 1.69
C TYR A 33 2.92 -5.21 1.48
N LEU A 34 3.93 -4.56 2.04
CA LEU A 34 4.16 -3.12 1.93
C LEU A 34 5.51 -2.87 1.28
N SER A 35 5.56 -2.07 0.22
CA SER A 35 6.81 -1.60 -0.41
C SER A 35 6.59 -0.21 -1.00
N HIS A 36 7.63 0.59 -1.19
CA HIS A 36 7.46 1.85 -1.90
C HIS A 36 7.14 1.63 -3.40
N GLY A 37 7.63 0.54 -3.99
CA GLY A 37 7.31 0.11 -5.36
C GLY A 37 8.34 0.51 -6.44
N ASP A 38 9.35 1.32 -6.11
CA ASP A 38 10.40 1.74 -7.05
C ASP A 38 11.24 0.57 -7.59
N LEU A 39 11.42 -0.49 -6.79
CA LEU A 39 12.13 -1.70 -7.19
C LEU A 39 11.24 -2.72 -7.94
N LEU A 40 9.94 -2.46 -8.03
CA LEU A 40 8.95 -3.40 -8.57
C LEU A 40 8.38 -2.97 -9.93
N ASN A 41 8.85 -1.86 -10.50
CA ASN A 41 8.37 -1.31 -11.77
C ASN A 41 6.87 -0.96 -11.78
N VAL A 42 6.31 -0.56 -10.64
CA VAL A 42 4.87 -0.22 -10.48
C VAL A 42 4.39 0.94 -11.36
N ARG A 43 5.30 1.73 -11.96
CA ARG A 43 4.92 2.73 -12.99
C ARG A 43 4.39 2.11 -14.28
N ARG A 44 4.74 0.85 -14.54
CA ARG A 44 4.31 0.12 -15.74
C ARG A 44 3.02 -0.65 -15.47
N ASP A 45 3.04 -1.49 -14.43
CA ASP A 45 1.93 -2.34 -13.99
C ASP A 45 2.23 -2.89 -12.59
N ASN A 46 1.22 -3.52 -11.96
CA ASN A 46 1.31 -4.07 -10.61
C ASN A 46 1.78 -5.53 -10.54
N ARG A 47 2.21 -6.13 -11.67
CA ARG A 47 2.44 -7.59 -11.74
C ARG A 47 3.49 -8.09 -10.75
N ASN A 48 4.60 -7.36 -10.61
CA ASN A 48 5.63 -7.73 -9.64
C ASN A 48 5.17 -7.54 -8.20
N LEU A 49 4.39 -6.48 -7.93
CA LEU A 49 3.83 -6.20 -6.61
C LEU A 49 2.87 -7.32 -6.18
N VAL A 50 1.92 -7.68 -7.04
CA VAL A 50 0.96 -8.78 -6.82
C VAL A 50 1.69 -10.11 -6.67
N ARG A 51 2.71 -10.37 -7.50
CA ARG A 51 3.56 -11.56 -7.37
C ARG A 51 4.24 -11.64 -6.00
N MET A 52 4.85 -10.55 -5.54
CA MET A 52 5.55 -10.52 -4.25
C MET A 52 4.58 -10.70 -3.08
N ALA A 53 3.39 -10.08 -3.15
CA ALA A 53 2.35 -10.29 -2.16
C ALA A 53 1.95 -11.77 -2.07
N LYS A 54 1.62 -12.40 -3.20
CA LYS A 54 1.24 -13.83 -3.27
C LYS A 54 2.34 -14.76 -2.77
N GLN A 55 3.60 -14.51 -3.15
CA GLN A 55 4.76 -15.29 -2.66
C GLN A 55 4.92 -15.21 -1.14
N ASN A 56 4.49 -14.11 -0.52
CA ASN A 56 4.50 -13.92 0.92
C ASN A 56 3.17 -14.30 1.62
N GLY A 57 2.23 -14.91 0.89
CA GLY A 57 0.90 -15.28 1.41
C GLY A 57 0.06 -14.06 1.81
N CYS A 58 0.31 -12.91 1.18
CA CYS A 58 -0.40 -11.66 1.43
C CYS A 58 -1.60 -11.55 0.50
N ASP A 59 -2.73 -11.09 1.05
CA ASP A 59 -3.96 -10.77 0.34
C ASP A 59 -4.13 -9.26 0.11
N ILE A 60 -3.26 -8.44 0.70
CA ILE A 60 -3.20 -6.99 0.48
C ILE A 60 -1.78 -6.60 0.05
N ALA A 61 -1.67 -5.77 -0.97
CA ALA A 61 -0.43 -5.15 -1.40
C ALA A 61 -0.54 -3.63 -1.39
N MET A 62 0.29 -2.95 -0.61
CA MET A 62 0.34 -1.49 -0.52
C MET A 62 1.62 -0.96 -1.16
N TYR A 63 1.47 0.07 -1.98
CA TYR A 63 2.59 0.72 -2.63
C TYR A 63 2.43 2.25 -2.79
N GLY A 64 3.52 2.91 -3.21
CA GLY A 64 3.56 4.34 -3.47
C GLY A 64 4.18 4.64 -4.83
N HIS A 65 5.18 5.51 -4.88
CA HIS A 65 6.05 5.82 -6.04
C HIS A 65 5.39 6.49 -7.28
N THR A 66 4.18 6.11 -7.67
CA THR A 66 3.46 6.68 -8.83
C THR A 66 2.81 8.02 -8.49
N HIS A 67 2.43 8.22 -7.22
CA HIS A 67 1.65 9.35 -6.72
C HIS A 67 0.25 9.44 -7.34
N VAL A 68 -0.27 8.33 -7.86
CA VAL A 68 -1.62 8.22 -8.43
C VAL A 68 -2.41 7.27 -7.52
N PRO A 69 -3.53 7.70 -6.93
CA PRO A 69 -4.32 6.84 -6.05
C PRO A 69 -4.92 5.67 -6.82
N GLU A 70 -4.93 4.49 -6.21
CA GLU A 70 -5.41 3.25 -6.80
C GLU A 70 -5.97 2.34 -5.71
N VAL A 71 -7.14 1.77 -5.94
CA VAL A 71 -7.71 0.68 -5.17
C VAL A 71 -8.30 -0.31 -6.16
N THR A 72 -7.65 -1.45 -6.34
CA THR A 72 -8.05 -2.48 -7.31
C THR A 72 -7.89 -3.87 -6.70
N GLU A 73 -8.53 -4.87 -7.31
CA GLU A 73 -8.28 -6.27 -7.01
C GLU A 73 -7.57 -6.91 -8.21
N GLU A 74 -6.41 -7.50 -7.97
CA GLU A 74 -5.62 -8.17 -9.01
C GLU A 74 -5.21 -9.57 -8.54
N GLU A 75 -5.68 -10.59 -9.25
CA GLU A 75 -5.39 -12.00 -8.95
C GLU A 75 -5.68 -12.43 -7.49
N GLY A 76 -6.73 -11.86 -6.88
CA GLY A 76 -7.12 -12.11 -5.48
C GLY A 76 -6.33 -11.31 -4.45
N VAL A 77 -5.54 -10.31 -4.87
CA VAL A 77 -4.83 -9.38 -3.98
C VAL A 77 -5.48 -8.00 -4.10
N THR A 78 -5.85 -7.41 -2.97
CA THR A 78 -6.26 -6.00 -2.92
C THR A 78 -5.03 -5.11 -3.04
N VAL A 79 -4.91 -4.40 -4.16
CA VAL A 79 -3.80 -3.49 -4.45
C VAL A 79 -4.20 -2.06 -4.08
N ILE A 80 -3.35 -1.39 -3.30
CA ILE A 80 -3.63 -0.07 -2.75
C ILE A 80 -2.44 0.87 -2.99
N ASN A 81 -2.69 1.96 -3.70
CA ASN A 81 -1.84 3.15 -3.70
C ASN A 81 -2.62 4.31 -3.08
N PRO A 82 -2.19 4.87 -1.94
CA PRO A 82 -2.92 5.97 -1.31
C PRO A 82 -2.83 7.28 -2.10
N GLY A 83 -1.99 7.35 -3.14
CA GLY A 83 -1.67 8.57 -3.85
C GLY A 83 -0.53 9.33 -3.16
N SER A 84 -0.54 10.66 -3.25
CA SER A 84 0.43 11.51 -2.56
C SER A 84 -0.27 12.64 -1.84
N PRO A 85 -0.01 12.87 -0.54
CA PRO A 85 -0.64 13.94 0.20
C PRO A 85 -0.09 15.34 -0.14
N VAL A 86 1.03 15.42 -0.85
CA VAL A 86 1.73 16.69 -1.13
C VAL A 86 2.12 16.88 -2.59
N ARG A 87 2.23 15.79 -3.37
CA ARG A 87 2.68 15.85 -4.76
C ARG A 87 1.85 14.90 -5.64
N PRO A 88 0.52 15.06 -5.72
CA PRO A 88 -0.33 14.17 -6.50
C PRO A 88 0.04 14.23 -7.99
N ARG A 89 -0.23 13.13 -8.72
CA ARG A 89 0.02 13.00 -10.15
C ARG A 89 -1.19 12.40 -10.86
N GLY A 90 -1.12 12.33 -12.19
CA GLY A 90 -2.20 11.74 -13.00
C GLY A 90 -3.51 12.51 -12.95
N GLY A 91 -3.47 13.81 -12.59
CA GLY A 91 -4.67 14.64 -12.42
C GLY A 91 -5.41 14.43 -11.10
N SER A 92 -4.86 13.64 -10.17
CA SER A 92 -5.47 13.41 -8.86
C SER A 92 -5.31 14.58 -7.89
N HIS A 93 -6.14 14.58 -6.85
CA HIS A 93 -6.00 15.47 -5.69
C HIS A 93 -5.03 14.90 -4.65
N PRO A 94 -4.46 15.75 -3.78
CA PRO A 94 -3.76 15.29 -2.58
C PRO A 94 -4.61 14.28 -1.82
N SER A 95 -4.04 13.12 -1.48
CA SER A 95 -4.84 11.98 -1.04
C SER A 95 -4.14 11.01 -0.12
N TYR A 96 -4.95 10.18 0.56
CA TYR A 96 -4.57 9.06 1.41
C TYR A 96 -5.65 7.98 1.37
N ALA A 97 -5.34 6.77 1.85
CA ALA A 97 -6.33 5.70 1.98
C ALA A 97 -6.61 5.38 3.46
N VAL A 98 -7.86 5.04 3.76
CA VAL A 98 -8.29 4.49 5.05
C VAL A 98 -8.81 3.09 4.82
N MET A 99 -8.33 2.14 5.61
CA MET A 99 -8.87 0.79 5.62
C MET A 99 -9.59 0.54 6.92
N GLU A 100 -10.74 -0.13 6.82
CA GLU A 100 -11.55 -0.57 7.95
C GLU A 100 -11.68 -2.09 7.84
N ILE A 101 -11.41 -2.78 8.95
CA ILE A 101 -11.55 -4.23 9.06
C ILE A 101 -12.64 -4.47 10.10
N GLU A 102 -13.68 -5.20 9.71
CA GLU A 102 -14.75 -5.59 10.63
C GLU A 102 -14.28 -6.71 11.56
N ASP A 103 -14.36 -6.47 12.86
CA ASP A 103 -14.05 -7.46 13.89
C ASP A 103 -14.97 -8.69 13.76
N GLY A 104 -14.40 -9.88 13.92
CA GLY A 104 -15.12 -11.16 13.85
C GLY A 104 -15.28 -11.72 12.43
N THR A 105 -15.43 -10.87 11.41
CA THR A 105 -15.60 -11.32 10.01
C THR A 105 -14.34 -11.15 9.17
N GLY A 106 -13.46 -10.21 9.54
CA GLY A 106 -12.31 -9.84 8.72
C GLY A 106 -12.72 -9.18 7.41
N LYS A 107 -13.93 -8.61 7.32
CA LYS A 107 -14.35 -7.93 6.10
C LYS A 107 -13.58 -6.62 5.94
N LEU A 108 -12.86 -6.48 4.83
CA LEU A 108 -12.10 -5.29 4.49
C LEU A 108 -12.95 -4.29 3.70
N ALA A 109 -12.91 -3.03 4.10
CA ALA A 109 -13.33 -1.89 3.30
C ALA A 109 -12.16 -0.91 3.13
N VAL A 110 -11.95 -0.44 1.89
CA VAL A 110 -10.89 0.53 1.55
C VAL A 110 -11.54 1.80 1.02
N LEU A 111 -11.23 2.93 1.65
CA LEU A 111 -11.74 4.25 1.29
C LEU A 111 -10.57 5.13 0.85
N GLN A 112 -10.55 5.48 -0.44
CA GLN A 112 -9.67 6.53 -0.95
C GLN A 112 -10.23 7.90 -0.54
N LYS A 113 -9.42 8.71 0.13
CA LYS A 113 -9.81 10.03 0.64
C LYS A 113 -8.91 11.12 0.09
N GLU A 114 -9.52 12.26 -0.19
CA GLU A 114 -8.82 13.47 -0.59
C GLU A 114 -8.53 14.34 0.64
N LEU A 115 -7.45 15.10 0.57
CA LEU A 115 -7.13 16.13 1.54
C LEU A 115 -7.69 17.48 1.04
N PRO A 116 -8.14 18.37 1.95
CA PRO A 116 -8.62 19.71 1.60
C PRO A 116 -7.61 20.57 0.84
#